data_AF-W8BTK3-F1
#
_entry.id   AF-W8BTK3-F1
#
_cell.length_a   1.000
_cell.length_b   1.000
_cell.length_c   1.000
_cell.angle_alpha   90.00
_cell.angle_beta   90.00
_cell.angle_gamma   90.00
#
_symmetry.space_group_name_H-M   'P 1'
#
loop_
_entity.id
_entity.type
_entity.pdbx_description
1 polymer ?
#
loop_
_entity_poly.entity_id
_entity_poly.type
_entity_poly.pdbx_seq_one_letter_code
_entity_poly.pdbx_strand_id
1 'polypeptide(L)'
;MNIHGFFLFSFQLKVQANTSNEITSAVCLSSNTFVVGVKDGSIFICTITSFSAMRKQMEIIPLRKHVFTISTLLKTTINGLRAVVSCDLSGQVHCHSITNMDVEAPDVIQIPLPFKNVIASSKDGNIIYSPGIDGSLECYNIQNGTHTIIDGVLSGKGNFITCSENGNWIITGLYVDDFQIFYVEH
;
A
#
# COMPACT_ATOMS: atom_id res chain seq x y z
N MET A 1 -26.21 -34.15 -3.25
CA MET A 1 -25.68 -33.05 -2.43
C MET A 1 -24.74 -32.25 -3.34
N ASN A 2 -25.22 -31.12 -3.88
CA ASN A 2 -24.48 -30.36 -4.89
C ASN A 2 -23.32 -29.63 -4.24
N ILE A 3 -22.10 -30.02 -4.60
CA ILE A 3 -20.89 -29.27 -4.29
C ILE A 3 -20.92 -28.08 -5.25
N HIS A 4 -21.08 -26.86 -4.74
CA HIS A 4 -21.02 -25.66 -5.56
C HIS A 4 -19.67 -25.64 -6.31
N GLY A 5 -19.74 -25.74 -7.64
CA GLY A 5 -18.55 -25.72 -8.49
C GLY A 5 -17.76 -24.43 -8.29
N PHE A 6 -16.50 -24.55 -7.90
CA PHE A 6 -15.56 -23.44 -7.85
C PHE A 6 -15.11 -23.10 -9.28
N PHE A 7 -15.43 -21.90 -9.75
CA PHE A 7 -14.98 -21.42 -11.05
C PHE A 7 -13.76 -20.52 -10.88
N LEU A 8 -12.62 -20.95 -11.41
CA LEU A 8 -11.41 -20.14 -11.51
C LEU A 8 -11.40 -19.39 -12.85
N PHE A 9 -11.21 -18.08 -12.81
CA PHE A 9 -10.98 -17.26 -14.00
C PHE A 9 -9.53 -16.77 -14.02
N SER A 10 -8.85 -16.92 -15.16
CA SER A 10 -7.48 -16.43 -15.33
C SER A 10 -7.44 -15.16 -16.18
N PHE A 11 -6.76 -14.14 -15.69
CA PHE A 11 -6.33 -12.99 -16.48
C PHE A 11 -4.81 -13.01 -16.57
N GLN A 12 -4.27 -12.68 -17.74
CA GLN A 12 -2.83 -12.52 -17.93
C GLN A 12 -2.55 -11.09 -18.36
N LEU A 13 -1.82 -10.35 -17.52
CA LEU A 13 -1.32 -9.03 -17.85
C LEU A 13 0.06 -9.16 -18.47
N LYS A 14 0.24 -8.72 -19.70
CA LYS A 14 1.58 -8.50 -20.27
C LYS A 14 2.00 -7.06 -19.98
N VAL A 15 2.73 -6.87 -18.90
CA VAL A 15 3.53 -5.65 -18.68
C VAL A 15 4.71 -5.69 -19.69
N GLN A 16 5.27 -4.53 -20.09
CA GLN A 16 6.24 -4.40 -21.19
C GLN A 16 7.31 -5.52 -21.23
N ALA A 17 7.70 -5.94 -22.43
CA ALA A 17 8.43 -7.18 -22.69
C ALA A 17 9.88 -7.25 -22.17
N ASN A 18 10.44 -6.15 -21.66
CA ASN A 18 11.88 -6.00 -21.42
C ASN A 18 12.27 -5.74 -19.95
N THR A 19 11.33 -5.89 -19.01
CA THR A 19 11.58 -5.72 -17.57
C THR A 19 11.12 -6.95 -16.79
N SER A 20 11.77 -7.22 -15.64
CA SER A 20 11.28 -8.22 -14.70
C SER A 20 9.93 -7.76 -14.15
N ASN A 21 8.85 -8.33 -14.70
CA ASN A 21 7.46 -7.95 -14.39
C ASN A 21 6.93 -8.68 -13.14
N GLU A 22 7.79 -8.82 -12.13
CA GLU A 22 7.46 -9.46 -10.88
C GLU A 22 6.54 -8.54 -10.06
N ILE A 23 5.36 -9.04 -9.67
CA ILE A 23 4.48 -8.34 -8.73
C ILE A 23 5.11 -8.44 -7.35
N THR A 24 5.38 -7.29 -6.74
CA THR A 24 6.03 -7.20 -5.43
C THR A 24 5.06 -6.84 -4.31
N SER A 25 3.90 -6.28 -4.66
CA SER A 25 2.86 -5.90 -3.70
C SER A 25 1.49 -5.90 -4.36
N ALA A 26 0.45 -6.13 -3.56
CA ALA A 26 -0.94 -6.01 -4.00
C ALA A 26 -1.84 -5.57 -2.85
N VAL A 27 -2.89 -4.81 -3.16
CA VAL A 27 -3.91 -4.40 -2.19
C VAL A 27 -5.30 -4.46 -2.82
N CYS A 28 -6.27 -5.05 -2.10
CA CYS A 28 -7.66 -5.06 -2.54
C CYS A 28 -8.36 -3.75 -2.13
N LEU A 29 -9.03 -3.10 -3.09
CA LEU A 29 -9.78 -1.86 -2.85
C LEU A 29 -11.26 -2.14 -2.61
N SER A 30 -11.81 -3.09 -3.37
CA SER A 30 -13.18 -3.59 -3.31
C SER A 30 -13.22 -5.07 -3.71
N SER A 31 -14.42 -5.64 -3.86
CA SER A 31 -14.62 -7.00 -4.36
C SER A 31 -14.18 -7.22 -5.81
N ASN A 32 -14.00 -6.15 -6.59
CA ASN A 32 -13.68 -6.23 -8.01
C ASN A 32 -12.54 -5.31 -8.44
N THR A 33 -12.00 -4.49 -7.55
CA THR A 33 -10.89 -3.58 -7.83
C THR A 33 -9.75 -3.84 -6.87
N PHE A 34 -8.54 -3.96 -7.41
CA PHE A 34 -7.30 -4.14 -6.66
C PHE A 34 -6.17 -3.37 -7.33
N VAL A 35 -5.09 -3.14 -6.60
CA VAL A 35 -3.89 -2.49 -7.12
C VAL A 35 -2.72 -3.45 -7.00
N VAL A 36 -1.85 -3.47 -8.02
CA VAL A 36 -0.61 -4.23 -8.01
C VAL A 36 0.58 -3.30 -8.21
N GLY A 37 1.64 -3.55 -7.46
CA GLY A 37 2.94 -2.90 -7.58
C GLY A 37 3.94 -3.87 -8.18
N VAL A 38 4.79 -3.37 -9.07
CA VAL A 38 5.72 -4.17 -9.86
C VAL A 38 7.16 -3.81 -9.51
N LYS A 39 8.07 -4.78 -9.69
CA LYS A 39 9.51 -4.62 -9.44
C LYS A 39 10.15 -3.46 -10.18
N ASP A 40 9.63 -3.09 -11.35
CA ASP A 40 10.16 -1.96 -12.12
C ASP A 40 9.65 -0.58 -11.64
N GLY A 41 8.88 -0.54 -10.54
CA GLY A 41 8.26 0.66 -9.98
C GLY A 41 6.89 1.00 -10.57
N SER A 42 6.39 0.24 -11.54
CA SER A 42 5.06 0.46 -12.10
C SER A 42 3.97 0.07 -11.11
N ILE A 43 2.86 0.79 -11.14
CA ILE A 43 1.67 0.53 -10.33
C ILE A 43 0.46 0.50 -11.24
N PHE A 44 -0.42 -0.47 -11.05
CA PHE A 44 -1.63 -0.63 -11.85
C PHE A 44 -2.85 -0.81 -10.97
N ILE A 45 -3.89 0.00 -11.21
CA ILE A 45 -5.25 -0.30 -10.73
C ILE A 45 -5.88 -1.26 -11.73
N CYS A 46 -6.35 -2.39 -11.23
CA CYS A 46 -7.02 -3.42 -12.00
C CYS A 46 -8.48 -3.52 -11.54
N THR A 47 -9.42 -3.26 -12.45
CA THR A 47 -10.85 -3.40 -12.19
C THR A 47 -11.42 -4.52 -13.04
N ILE A 48 -12.03 -5.50 -12.37
CA ILE A 48 -12.75 -6.58 -13.03
C ILE A 48 -14.20 -6.15 -13.20
N THR A 49 -14.64 -6.04 -14.44
CA THR A 49 -16.04 -5.85 -14.82
C THR A 49 -16.64 -7.19 -15.24
N SER A 50 -17.86 -7.46 -14.81
CA SER A 50 -18.60 -8.66 -15.21
C SER A 50 -19.75 -8.25 -16.10
N PHE A 51 -19.76 -8.78 -17.32
CA PHE A 51 -20.89 -8.65 -18.23
C PHE A 51 -21.80 -9.88 -18.15
N SER A 52 -21.28 -11.02 -17.70
CA SER A 52 -22.04 -12.23 -17.38
C SER A 52 -21.22 -13.18 -16.47
N ALA A 53 -21.87 -14.25 -15.97
CA ALA A 53 -21.22 -15.28 -15.16
C ALA A 53 -20.01 -15.94 -15.84
N MET A 54 -19.94 -15.94 -17.17
CA MET A 54 -18.85 -16.54 -17.94
C MET A 54 -17.94 -15.53 -18.64
N ARG A 55 -18.28 -14.25 -18.65
CA ARG A 55 -17.50 -13.21 -19.33
C ARG A 55 -17.13 -12.11 -18.34
N LYS A 56 -15.88 -12.17 -17.88
CA LYS A 56 -15.24 -11.13 -17.09
C LYS A 56 -14.23 -10.39 -17.97
N GLN A 57 -14.19 -9.07 -17.86
CA GLN A 57 -13.18 -8.23 -18.50
C GLN A 57 -12.37 -7.56 -17.39
N MET A 58 -11.09 -7.29 -17.66
CA MET A 58 -10.22 -6.54 -16.77
C MET A 58 -9.84 -5.24 -17.46
N GLU A 59 -10.10 -4.13 -16.79
CA GLU A 59 -9.56 -2.82 -17.09
C GLU A 59 -8.30 -2.60 -16.24
N ILE A 60 -7.26 -2.04 -16.86
CA ILE A 60 -5.99 -1.73 -16.21
C ILE A 60 -5.64 -0.28 -16.44
N ILE A 61 -5.45 0.47 -15.36
CA ILE A 61 -5.10 1.89 -15.36
C ILE A 61 -3.73 2.04 -14.70
N PRO A 62 -2.69 2.53 -15.41
CA PRO A 62 -1.40 2.81 -14.79
C PRO A 62 -1.50 4.03 -13.86
N LEU A 63 -0.88 3.93 -12.69
CA LEU A 63 -0.69 5.04 -11.77
C LEU A 63 0.73 5.62 -11.91
N ARG A 64 1.01 6.69 -11.15
CA ARG A 64 2.34 7.33 -11.16
C ARG A 64 3.41 6.33 -10.76
N LYS A 65 4.31 6.06 -11.71
CA LYS A 65 5.43 5.13 -11.57
C LYS A 65 6.49 5.66 -10.59
N HIS A 66 7.05 4.75 -9.82
CA HIS A 66 8.24 4.97 -8.99
C HIS A 66 9.52 4.70 -9.76
N VAL A 67 10.63 5.26 -9.27
CA VAL A 67 11.96 5.00 -9.83
C VAL A 67 12.47 3.61 -9.41
N PHE A 68 12.08 3.16 -8.21
CA PHE A 68 12.50 1.88 -7.65
C PHE A 68 11.34 0.90 -7.49
N THR A 69 11.67 -0.35 -7.18
CA THR A 69 10.71 -1.42 -6.90
C THR A 69 9.69 -1.01 -5.84
N ILE A 70 8.41 -1.27 -6.11
CA ILE A 70 7.35 -1.06 -5.13
C ILE A 70 7.53 -2.03 -3.97
N SER A 71 7.61 -1.51 -2.76
CA SER A 71 7.80 -2.28 -1.54
C SER A 71 6.49 -2.46 -0.78
N THR A 72 5.61 -1.46 -0.79
CA THR A 72 4.35 -1.47 -0.04
C THR A 72 3.21 -0.80 -0.83
N LEU A 73 2.01 -1.37 -0.73
CA LEU A 73 0.75 -0.74 -1.15
C LEU A 73 -0.25 -0.77 0.00
N LEU A 74 -0.85 0.38 0.30
CA LEU A 74 -1.84 0.52 1.37
C LEU A 74 -3.13 1.12 0.82
N LYS A 75 -4.27 0.64 1.32
CA LYS A 75 -5.57 1.28 1.12
C LYS A 75 -5.83 2.21 2.30
N THR A 76 -6.23 3.45 2.03
CA THR A 76 -6.56 4.43 3.06
C THR A 76 -7.64 5.42 2.59
N THR A 77 -7.96 6.40 3.42
CA THR A 77 -8.89 7.50 3.10
C THR A 77 -8.25 8.83 3.46
N ILE A 78 -7.85 9.65 2.49
CA ILE A 78 -7.25 10.98 2.73
C ILE A 78 -8.33 12.05 2.51
N ASN A 79 -8.57 12.93 3.48
CA ASN A 79 -9.60 13.97 3.41
C ASN A 79 -11.01 13.42 3.06
N GLY A 80 -11.34 12.21 3.55
CA GLY A 80 -12.61 11.54 3.24
C GLY A 80 -12.67 10.85 1.86
N LEU A 81 -11.63 10.98 1.03
CA LEU A 81 -11.53 10.37 -0.29
C LEU A 81 -10.69 9.09 -0.23
N ARG A 82 -11.15 8.02 -0.91
CA ARG A 82 -10.41 6.75 -0.95
C ARG A 82 -9.10 6.96 -1.71
N ALA A 83 -8.01 6.49 -1.12
CA ALA A 83 -6.67 6.63 -1.66
C ALA A 83 -5.89 5.31 -1.55
N VAL A 84 -4.90 5.16 -2.44
CA VAL A 84 -3.84 4.16 -2.33
C VAL A 84 -2.55 4.86 -2.02
N VAL A 85 -1.82 4.39 -1.02
CA VAL A 85 -0.46 4.85 -0.75
C VAL A 85 0.50 3.80 -1.29
N SER A 86 1.47 4.22 -2.11
CA SER A 86 2.55 3.37 -2.59
C SER A 86 3.89 3.83 -2.04
N CYS A 87 4.75 2.87 -1.71
CA CYS A 87 6.12 3.12 -1.28
C CYS A 87 7.07 2.27 -2.13
N ASP A 88 8.23 2.82 -2.49
CA ASP A 88 9.29 2.06 -3.17
C ASP A 88 10.50 1.77 -2.26
N LEU A 89 11.50 1.04 -2.76
CA LEU A 89 12.72 0.70 -2.00
C LEU A 89 13.66 1.88 -1.70
N SER A 90 13.45 3.05 -2.32
CA SER A 90 14.10 4.29 -1.86
C SER A 90 13.37 4.93 -0.69
N GLY A 91 12.17 4.40 -0.39
CA GLY A 91 11.17 4.90 0.52
C GLY A 91 10.49 6.18 0.04
N GLN A 92 10.52 6.45 -1.27
CA GLN A 92 9.62 7.45 -1.84
C GLN A 92 8.19 6.96 -1.68
N VAL A 93 7.31 7.83 -1.16
CA VAL A 93 5.88 7.58 -1.02
C VAL A 93 5.09 8.40 -2.04
N HIS A 94 4.07 7.80 -2.67
CA HIS A 94 3.05 8.51 -3.45
C HIS A 94 1.65 8.19 -2.91
N CYS A 95 0.76 9.18 -2.92
CA CYS A 95 -0.66 9.02 -2.63
C CYS A 95 -1.46 9.10 -3.93
N HIS A 96 -2.35 8.13 -4.16
CA HIS A 96 -3.17 8.03 -5.36
C HIS A 96 -4.66 8.04 -4.99
N SER A 97 -5.38 9.11 -5.31
CA SER A 97 -6.85 9.17 -5.20
C SER A 97 -7.49 8.10 -6.07
N ILE A 98 -8.61 7.52 -5.66
CA ILE A 98 -9.33 6.44 -6.39
C ILE A 98 -10.75 6.89 -6.79
N THR A 99 -11.23 8.00 -6.24
CA THR A 99 -12.65 8.40 -6.31
C THR A 99 -13.04 9.11 -7.61
N ASN A 100 -12.08 9.69 -8.35
CA ASN A 100 -12.27 10.28 -9.67
C ASN A 100 -10.95 10.20 -10.44
N MET A 101 -10.76 9.15 -11.24
CA MET A 101 -9.55 9.01 -12.08
C MET A 101 -9.48 10.07 -13.20
N ASP A 102 -10.60 10.73 -13.51
CA ASP A 102 -10.74 11.72 -14.58
C ASP A 102 -10.51 13.18 -14.12
N VAL A 103 -10.44 13.44 -12.81
CA VAL A 103 -10.30 14.81 -12.27
C VAL A 103 -9.00 14.92 -11.52
N GLU A 104 -8.00 15.49 -12.20
CA GLU A 104 -6.68 15.92 -11.74
C GLU A 104 -5.85 14.88 -10.98
N ALA A 105 -4.58 14.75 -11.39
CA ALA A 105 -3.65 13.84 -10.76
C ALA A 105 -3.67 14.05 -9.24
N PRO A 106 -3.73 12.97 -8.45
CA PRO A 106 -3.79 13.09 -7.00
C PRO A 106 -2.60 13.89 -6.49
N ASP A 107 -2.81 14.71 -5.46
CA ASP A 107 -1.75 15.43 -4.78
C ASP A 107 -0.63 14.45 -4.39
N VAL A 108 0.45 14.50 -5.17
CA VAL A 108 1.59 13.63 -4.98
C VAL A 108 2.42 14.21 -3.87
N ILE A 109 2.17 13.75 -2.65
CA ILE A 109 2.97 14.10 -1.50
C ILE A 109 4.15 13.14 -1.46
N GLN A 110 5.30 13.62 -1.95
CA GLN A 110 6.55 12.91 -1.88
C GLN A 110 7.14 13.06 -0.48
N ILE A 111 7.07 11.98 0.30
CA ILE A 111 7.83 11.87 1.55
C ILE A 111 9.09 11.06 1.25
N PRO A 112 10.29 11.64 1.31
CA PRO A 112 11.51 10.87 1.18
C PRO A 112 11.74 10.10 2.50
N LEU A 113 11.55 8.78 2.44
CA LEU A 113 11.84 7.87 3.55
C LEU A 113 13.11 7.05 3.24
N PRO A 114 14.32 7.62 3.35
CA PRO A 114 15.52 6.93 2.87
C PRO A 114 15.65 5.52 3.46
N PHE A 115 15.74 4.52 2.59
CA PHE A 115 15.96 3.11 2.91
C PHE A 115 14.84 2.43 3.72
N LYS A 116 13.60 2.91 3.62
CA LYS A 116 12.43 2.27 4.26
C LYS A 116 11.78 1.25 3.31
N ASN A 117 11.61 0.03 3.82
CA ASN A 117 11.08 -1.09 3.03
C ASN A 117 9.61 -1.39 3.32
N VAL A 118 9.10 -0.96 4.47
CA VAL A 118 7.72 -1.23 4.90
C VAL A 118 7.16 0.00 5.57
N ILE A 119 5.92 0.31 5.26
CA ILE A 119 5.18 1.40 5.88
C ILE A 119 3.78 0.95 6.26
N ALA A 120 3.20 1.62 7.25
CA ALA A 120 1.77 1.58 7.52
C ALA A 120 1.21 3.00 7.48
N SER A 121 -0.12 3.13 7.52
CA SER A 121 -0.78 4.43 7.49
C SER A 121 -1.92 4.47 8.50
N SER A 122 -2.16 5.64 9.08
CA SER A 122 -3.37 5.90 9.86
C SER A 122 -4.61 5.72 8.98
N LYS A 123 -5.76 5.48 9.61
CA LYS A 123 -7.03 5.22 8.90
C LYS A 123 -7.46 6.39 7.99
N ASP A 124 -7.16 7.60 8.42
CA ASP A 124 -7.40 8.86 7.70
C ASP A 124 -6.26 9.22 6.74
N GLY A 125 -5.27 8.36 6.59
CA GLY A 125 -4.15 8.54 5.66
C GLY A 125 -3.26 9.73 5.99
N ASN A 126 -3.43 10.39 7.14
CA ASN A 126 -2.70 11.60 7.48
C ASN A 126 -1.32 11.32 8.07
N ILE A 127 -1.11 10.13 8.64
CA ILE A 127 0.18 9.73 9.22
C ILE A 127 0.68 8.46 8.51
N ILE A 128 1.94 8.49 8.09
CA ILE A 128 2.69 7.32 7.66
C ILE A 128 3.60 6.87 8.81
N TYR A 129 3.52 5.59 9.17
CA TYR A 129 4.35 4.96 10.17
C TYR A 129 5.43 4.13 9.49
N SER A 130 6.67 4.26 9.96
CA SER A 130 7.82 3.55 9.41
C SER A 130 8.77 3.12 10.52
N PRO A 131 9.10 1.83 10.64
CA PRO A 131 10.10 1.38 11.59
C PRO A 131 11.50 1.95 11.31
N GLY A 132 12.17 2.37 12.37
CA GLY A 132 13.59 2.72 12.41
C GLY A 132 14.49 1.49 12.34
N ILE A 133 15.78 1.74 12.05
CA ILE A 133 16.81 0.70 12.11
C ILE A 133 17.30 0.43 13.54
N ASP A 134 17.01 1.35 14.45
CA ASP A 134 17.50 1.44 15.83
C ASP A 134 16.39 1.23 16.88
N GLY A 135 15.23 0.72 16.46
CA GLY A 135 14.08 0.55 17.35
C GLY A 135 13.20 1.80 17.49
N SER A 136 13.46 2.87 16.74
CA SER A 136 12.54 4.00 16.67
C SER A 136 11.30 3.70 15.81
N LEU A 137 10.21 4.44 16.03
CA LEU A 137 9.07 4.52 15.12
C LEU A 137 8.99 5.93 14.55
N GLU A 138 9.19 6.04 13.24
CA GLU A 138 9.11 7.31 12.52
C GLU A 138 7.66 7.54 12.05
N CYS A 139 7.14 8.72 12.34
CA CYS A 139 5.78 9.16 12.06
C CYS A 139 5.82 10.40 11.18
N TYR A 140 5.28 10.30 9.97
CA TYR A 140 5.27 11.39 8.99
C TYR A 140 3.85 11.87 8.75
N ASN A 141 3.60 13.14 9.05
CA ASN A 141 2.33 13.77 8.75
C ASN A 141 2.32 14.23 7.29
N ILE A 142 1.41 13.67 6.50
CA ILE A 142 1.25 13.95 5.07
C ILE A 142 0.76 15.37 4.82
N GLN A 143 -0.09 15.93 5.68
CA GLN A 143 -0.72 17.24 5.45
C GLN A 143 0.26 18.41 5.60
N ASN A 144 1.15 18.33 6.59
CA ASN A 144 2.05 19.43 6.92
C ASN A 144 3.54 19.07 6.82
N GLY A 145 3.87 17.83 6.45
CA GLY A 145 5.25 17.35 6.31
C GLY A 145 6.00 17.15 7.63
N THR A 146 5.31 17.23 8.78
CA THR A 146 5.95 17.05 10.10
C THR A 146 6.48 15.63 10.24
N HIS A 147 7.72 15.51 10.69
CA HIS A 147 8.37 14.24 10.98
C HIS A 147 8.64 14.14 12.48
N THR A 148 8.05 13.13 13.12
CA THR A 148 8.26 12.82 14.55
C THR A 148 8.90 11.45 14.67
N ILE A 149 9.89 11.32 15.54
CA ILE A 149 10.56 10.06 15.85
C ILE A 149 10.22 9.68 17.28
N ILE A 150 9.71 8.47 17.48
CA ILE A 150 9.45 7.90 18.80
C ILE A 150 10.56 6.89 19.10
N ASP A 151 11.54 7.30 19.89
CA ASP A 151 12.73 6.49 20.19
C ASP A 151 12.44 5.34 21.15
N GLY A 152 13.04 4.17 20.90
CA GLY A 152 13.04 3.02 21.81
C GLY A 152 11.69 2.33 22.00
N VAL A 153 10.68 2.66 21.19
CA VAL A 153 9.35 2.03 21.28
C VAL A 153 9.34 0.63 20.67
N LEU A 154 10.14 0.41 19.61
CA LEU A 154 10.28 -0.89 18.97
C LEU A 154 11.45 -1.65 19.60
N SER A 155 11.27 -2.96 19.81
CA SER A 155 12.31 -3.82 20.40
C SER A 155 13.50 -4.09 19.47
N GLY A 156 13.51 -3.55 18.25
CA GLY A 156 14.63 -3.62 17.32
C GLY A 156 14.29 -3.07 15.93
N LYS A 157 15.12 -3.42 14.93
CA LYS A 157 14.86 -3.06 13.53
C LYS A 157 13.56 -3.69 13.06
N GLY A 158 12.53 -2.88 12.82
CA GLY A 158 11.26 -3.39 12.29
C GLY A 158 11.40 -3.74 10.81
N ASN A 159 11.12 -5.00 10.48
CA ASN A 159 10.98 -5.49 9.11
C ASN A 159 9.51 -5.61 8.67
N PHE A 160 8.58 -5.38 9.60
CA PHE A 160 7.14 -5.45 9.38
C PHE A 160 6.44 -4.37 10.20
N ILE A 161 5.42 -3.76 9.60
CA ILE A 161 4.49 -2.87 10.27
C ILE A 161 3.15 -2.94 9.54
N THR A 162 2.05 -2.89 10.27
CA THR A 162 0.71 -2.73 9.70
C THR A 162 -0.21 -2.00 10.68
N CYS A 163 -1.26 -1.40 10.14
CA CYS A 163 -2.35 -0.81 10.92
C CYS A 163 -3.59 -1.67 10.76
N SER A 164 -4.32 -1.85 11.86
CA SER A 164 -5.66 -2.43 11.84
C SER A 164 -6.64 -1.57 11.02
N GLU A 165 -7.68 -2.19 10.45
CA GLU A 165 -8.68 -1.48 9.63
C GLU A 165 -9.43 -0.38 10.40
N ASN A 166 -9.57 -0.51 11.72
CA ASN A 166 -10.20 0.50 12.55
C ASN A 166 -9.25 1.67 12.90
N GLY A 167 -7.95 1.55 12.60
CA GLY A 167 -6.94 2.59 12.81
C GLY A 167 -6.43 2.72 14.25
N ASN A 168 -6.88 1.85 15.16
CA ASN A 168 -6.57 1.99 16.59
C ASN A 168 -5.37 1.17 17.03
N TRP A 169 -4.86 0.29 16.16
CA TRP A 169 -3.77 -0.63 16.48
C TRP A 169 -2.69 -0.59 15.42
N ILE A 170 -1.44 -0.46 15.87
CA ILE A 170 -0.23 -0.66 15.09
C ILE A 170 0.38 -1.99 15.53
N ILE A 171 0.69 -2.85 14.57
CA ILE A 171 1.33 -4.15 14.80
C ILE A 171 2.68 -4.12 14.10
N THR A 172 3.76 -4.39 14.84
CA THR A 172 5.12 -4.40 14.30
C THR A 172 5.76 -5.78 14.37
N GLY A 173 6.85 -5.95 13.64
CA GLY A 173 7.45 -7.26 13.32
C GLY A 173 7.94 -8.09 14.49
N LEU A 174 8.36 -9.32 14.16
CA LEU A 174 8.90 -10.29 15.10
C LEU A 174 10.34 -9.87 15.49
N TYR A 175 10.50 -9.40 16.72
CA TYR A 175 11.78 -9.12 17.35
C TYR A 175 12.21 -10.34 18.16
N VAL A 176 13.17 -11.09 17.63
CA VAL A 176 13.59 -12.40 18.16
C VAL A 176 12.43 -13.41 18.11
N ASP A 177 11.57 -13.42 19.12
CA ASP A 177 10.46 -14.38 19.26
C ASP A 177 9.08 -13.70 19.39
N ASP A 178 9.01 -12.37 19.57
CA ASP A 178 7.77 -11.65 19.87
C ASP A 178 7.45 -10.56 18.84
N PHE A 179 6.17 -10.29 18.61
CA PHE A 179 5.71 -9.09 17.91
C PHE A 179 5.16 -8.07 18.90
N GLN A 180 5.18 -6.78 18.55
CA GLN A 180 4.59 -5.74 19.40
C GLN A 180 3.28 -5.23 18.79
N ILE A 181 2.30 -4.97 19.67
CA ILE A 181 1.03 -4.32 19.33
C ILE A 181 0.90 -3.07 20.18
N PHE A 182 0.61 -1.95 19.53
CA PHE A 182 0.40 -0.65 20.16
C PHE A 182 -1.02 -0.19 19.92
N TYR A 183 -1.64 0.40 20.95
CA TYR A 183 -2.87 1.17 20.80
C TYR A 183 -2.53 2.61 20.41
N VAL A 184 -3.25 3.18 19.47
CA VAL A 184 -3.09 4.57 19.00
C VAL A 184 -4.24 5.41 19.56
N GLU A 185 -3.90 6.41 20.37
CA GLU A 185 -4.82 7.46 20.81
C GLU A 185 -4.88 8.56 19.74
N HIS A 186 -6.10 8.97 19.36
CA HIS A 186 -6.38 10.03 18.38
C HIS A 186 -6.90 11.27 19.07
#